data_AF-A0A9R1RJN6-F1
#
_entry.id   AF-A0A9R1RJN6-F1
#
_cell.length_a   1.000
_cell.length_b   1.000
_cell.length_c   1.000
_cell.angle_alpha   90.00
_cell.angle_beta   90.00
_cell.angle_gamma   90.00
#
_symmetry.space_group_name_H-M   'P 1'
#
loop_
_entity.id
_entity.type
_entity.pdbx_description
1 polymer ?
#
loop_
_entity_poly.entity_id
_entity_poly.type
_entity_poly.pdbx_seq_one_letter_code
_entity_poly.pdbx_strand_id
1 'polypeptide(L)'
;MIIFCNVLDKHPKPHFLRLPSNATRSPAVRDVSVLNGFIKMVELEHRAIGWKATIWSIKTGIFSKAHWSVDCQFDSSAIPEPPLPKLKVREGVTAQPTLLTLHIGLPKLSLQDDCILYLLAKIDYRDRQHTSWVLAVDMKNNTVQRVAEFSPKRAIGLARGYDSSTISKYLKVGPGKGVQEAEQ
;
A
#
# COMPACT_ATOMS: atom_id res chain seq x y z
N MET A 1 -13.70 8.77 -8.63
CA MET A 1 -14.34 9.91 -7.94
C MET A 1 -14.42 9.56 -6.47
N ILE A 2 -14.20 10.50 -5.56
CA ILE A 2 -14.42 10.30 -4.11
C ILE A 2 -15.77 10.94 -3.76
N ILE A 3 -16.59 10.24 -2.98
CA ILE A 3 -17.89 10.70 -2.52
C ILE A 3 -17.81 10.86 -0.99
N PHE A 4 -18.18 12.04 -0.50
CA PHE A 4 -18.30 12.32 0.94
C PHE A 4 -19.76 12.52 1.27
N CYS A 5 -20.26 11.87 2.32
CA CYS A 5 -21.61 12.11 2.80
C CYS A 5 -21.64 11.89 4.31
N ASN A 6 -21.99 12.92 5.06
CA ASN A 6 -22.30 12.75 6.48
C ASN A 6 -23.74 12.25 6.60
N VAL A 7 -23.88 10.93 6.75
CA VAL A 7 -25.19 10.26 6.85
C VAL A 7 -25.91 10.54 8.17
N LEU A 8 -25.24 11.17 9.14
CA LEU A 8 -25.82 11.54 10.43
C LEU A 8 -26.37 12.98 10.45
N ASP A 9 -26.16 13.75 9.38
CA ASP A 9 -26.76 15.09 9.28
C ASP A 9 -28.29 15.01 9.14
N LYS A 10 -28.99 16.04 9.61
CA LYS A 10 -30.46 16.16 9.45
C LYS A 10 -30.90 16.06 7.98
N HIS A 11 -30.06 16.55 7.07
CA HIS A 11 -30.27 16.50 5.62
C HIS A 11 -28.96 16.07 4.93
N PRO A 12 -28.67 14.76 4.84
CA PRO A 12 -27.44 14.26 4.25
C PRO A 12 -27.30 14.72 2.79
N LYS A 13 -26.18 15.36 2.46
CA LYS A 13 -25.86 15.77 1.09
C LYS A 13 -24.56 15.13 0.64
N PRO A 14 -24.54 14.42 -0.51
CA PRO A 14 -23.30 13.90 -1.06
C PRO A 14 -22.50 15.04 -1.68
N HIS A 15 -21.22 15.11 -1.33
CA HIS A 15 -20.21 15.95 -1.97
C HIS A 15 -19.31 15.08 -2.84
N PHE A 16 -18.91 15.59 -3.99
CA PHE A 16 -18.14 14.85 -4.98
C PHE A 16 -16.80 15.54 -5.21
N LEU A 17 -15.73 14.75 -5.12
CA LEU A 17 -14.40 15.18 -5.50
C LEU A 17 -13.93 14.37 -6.72
N ARG A 18 -13.74 15.07 -7.83
CA ARG A 18 -13.15 14.49 -9.03
C ARG A 18 -11.68 14.17 -8.76
N LEU A 19 -11.26 13.00 -9.23
CA LEU A 19 -9.88 12.55 -9.10
C LEU A 19 -8.96 13.36 -10.02
N PRO A 20 -7.66 13.46 -9.70
CA PRO A 20 -6.68 14.02 -10.61
C PRO A 20 -6.72 13.23 -11.93
N SER A 21 -6.67 13.96 -13.04
CA SER A 21 -6.83 13.37 -14.37
C SER A 21 -5.49 12.94 -14.92
N ASN A 22 -5.10 11.72 -14.59
CA ASN A 22 -4.18 10.92 -15.38
C ASN A 22 -4.76 9.51 -15.48
N ALA A 23 -6.04 9.40 -15.89
CA ALA A 23 -6.65 8.10 -16.15
C ALA A 23 -5.94 7.46 -17.34
N THR A 24 -4.82 6.79 -17.08
CA THR A 24 -4.30 5.76 -17.97
C THR A 24 -5.42 4.74 -18.14
N ARG A 25 -5.58 4.22 -19.37
CA ARG A 25 -6.66 3.31 -19.79
C ARG A 25 -6.71 1.99 -19.01
N SER A 26 -5.86 1.80 -18.00
CA SER A 26 -5.75 0.62 -17.16
C SER A 26 -6.39 0.89 -15.79
N PRO A 27 -7.18 -0.04 -15.23
CA PRO A 27 -7.74 0.12 -13.89
C PRO A 27 -6.63 0.17 -12.84
N ALA A 28 -6.26 1.37 -12.39
CA ALA A 28 -5.37 1.55 -11.26
C ALA A 28 -6.06 1.10 -9.96
N VAL A 29 -5.35 0.34 -9.13
CA VAL A 29 -5.81 0.06 -7.76
C VAL A 29 -5.58 1.31 -6.92
N ARG A 30 -6.58 1.72 -6.14
CA ARG A 30 -6.55 2.98 -5.40
C ARG A 30 -6.84 2.78 -3.93
N ASP A 31 -6.28 3.67 -3.12
CA ASP A 31 -6.63 3.85 -1.71
C ASP A 31 -6.68 5.34 -1.38
N VAL A 32 -7.46 5.68 -0.37
CA VAL A 32 -7.68 7.06 0.08
C VAL A 32 -7.58 7.10 1.59
N SER A 33 -6.81 8.05 2.10
CA SER A 33 -6.73 8.36 3.52
C SER A 33 -6.78 9.86 3.76
N VAL A 34 -6.92 10.25 5.03
CA VAL A 34 -6.77 11.63 5.46
C VAL A 34 -5.58 11.69 6.42
N LEU A 35 -4.62 12.55 6.11
CA LEU A 35 -3.43 12.76 6.92
C LEU A 35 -3.17 14.27 7.03
N ASN A 36 -3.04 14.78 8.26
CA ASN A 36 -2.66 16.17 8.54
C ASN A 36 -3.51 17.25 7.82
N GLY A 37 -4.82 17.03 7.67
CA GLY A 37 -5.72 17.97 6.98
C GLY A 37 -5.64 17.91 5.46
N PHE A 38 -5.05 16.85 4.91
CA PHE A 38 -5.03 16.57 3.48
C PHE A 38 -5.73 15.24 3.20
N ILE A 39 -6.53 15.21 2.15
CA ILE A 39 -6.97 13.96 1.53
C ILE A 39 -5.81 13.49 0.67
N LYS A 40 -5.31 12.30 0.96
CA LYS A 40 -4.27 11.62 0.20
C LYS A 40 -4.93 10.51 -0.61
N MET A 41 -4.55 10.37 -1.87
CA MET A 41 -5.00 9.29 -2.74
C MET A 41 -3.80 8.68 -3.42
N VAL A 42 -3.66 7.36 -3.37
CA VAL A 42 -2.65 6.64 -4.15
C VAL A 42 -3.30 6.01 -5.38
N GLU A 43 -2.60 6.10 -6.51
CA GLU A 43 -2.85 5.29 -7.70
C GLU A 43 -1.69 4.33 -7.90
N LEU A 44 -1.99 3.03 -7.90
CA LEU A 44 -1.06 1.96 -8.22
C LEU A 44 -1.33 1.46 -9.63
N GLU A 45 -0.38 1.67 -10.53
CA GLU A 45 -0.43 1.30 -11.93
C GLU A 45 0.46 0.09 -12.20
N HIS A 46 -0.15 -1.02 -12.62
CA HIS A 46 0.56 -2.21 -13.09
C HIS A 46 1.03 -2.04 -14.52
N ARG A 47 2.24 -2.50 -14.80
CA ARG A 47 2.85 -2.49 -16.14
C ARG A 47 3.19 -3.91 -16.56
N ALA A 48 3.61 -4.08 -17.81
CA ALA A 48 4.14 -5.36 -18.29
C ALA A 48 5.36 -5.81 -17.46
N ILE A 49 6.16 -4.83 -16.99
CA ILE A 49 7.29 -5.05 -16.08
C ILE A 49 7.18 -4.03 -14.95
N GLY A 50 7.08 -4.53 -13.71
CA GLY A 50 6.98 -3.70 -12.51
C GLY A 50 5.67 -2.91 -12.39
N TRP A 51 5.74 -1.83 -11.63
CA TRP A 51 4.60 -0.99 -11.26
C TRP A 51 5.06 0.42 -10.87
N LYS A 52 4.12 1.37 -10.89
CA LYS A 52 4.32 2.74 -10.42
C LYS A 52 3.23 3.11 -9.42
N ALA A 53 3.62 3.77 -8.34
CA ALA A 53 2.70 4.37 -7.38
C ALA A 53 2.83 5.89 -7.45
N THR A 54 1.68 6.58 -7.48
CA THR A 54 1.60 8.04 -7.37
C THR A 54 0.67 8.42 -6.24
N ILE A 55 1.18 9.13 -5.25
CA ILE A 55 0.37 9.75 -4.19
C ILE A 55 0.03 11.17 -4.63
N TRP A 56 -1.26 11.46 -4.64
CA TRP A 56 -1.83 12.76 -4.87
C TRP A 56 -2.36 13.32 -3.56
N SER A 57 -2.31 14.64 -3.41
CA SER A 57 -2.82 15.32 -2.23
C SER A 57 -3.71 16.50 -2.60
N ILE A 58 -4.70 16.76 -1.74
CA ILE A 58 -5.55 17.96 -1.79
C ILE A 58 -5.95 18.31 -0.36
N LYS A 59 -5.95 19.61 -0.03
CA LYS A 59 -6.33 20.08 1.31
C LYS A 59 -7.81 19.77 1.58
N THR A 60 -8.14 19.32 2.79
CA THR A 60 -9.52 19.08 3.20
C THR A 60 -10.36 20.37 3.07
N GLY A 61 -11.63 20.22 2.66
CA GLY A 61 -12.53 21.35 2.41
C GLY A 61 -12.42 21.95 1.00
N ILE A 62 -11.40 21.56 0.22
CA ILE A 62 -11.28 21.94 -1.19
C ILE A 62 -11.83 20.82 -2.07
N PHE A 63 -12.85 21.13 -2.87
CA PHE A 63 -13.55 20.15 -3.72
C PHE A 63 -13.36 20.43 -5.22
N SER A 64 -12.15 20.86 -5.61
CA SER A 64 -11.81 21.18 -7.00
C SER A 64 -10.72 20.26 -7.54
N LYS A 65 -10.96 19.67 -8.71
CA LYS A 65 -9.99 18.82 -9.42
C LYS A 65 -8.65 19.52 -9.67
N ALA A 66 -8.68 20.83 -9.90
CA ALA A 66 -7.49 21.61 -10.25
C ALA A 66 -6.51 21.78 -9.07
N HIS A 67 -6.93 21.43 -7.84
CA HIS A 67 -6.13 21.62 -6.63
C HIS A 67 -5.45 20.34 -6.16
N TRP A 68 -5.60 19.24 -6.90
CA TRP A 68 -4.77 18.08 -6.68
C TRP A 68 -3.34 18.38 -7.10
N SER A 69 -2.38 18.02 -6.27
CA SER A 69 -0.96 18.00 -6.60
C SER A 69 -0.40 16.60 -6.42
N VAL A 70 0.62 16.27 -7.20
CA VAL A 70 1.46 15.10 -6.92
C VAL A 70 2.28 15.41 -5.68
N ASP A 71 2.25 14.49 -4.74
CA ASP A 71 2.96 14.59 -3.47
C ASP A 71 4.20 13.68 -3.48
N CYS A 72 4.01 12.40 -3.85
CA CYS A 72 5.10 11.43 -3.98
C CYS A 72 4.89 10.52 -5.19
N GLN A 73 5.99 10.10 -5.82
CA GLN A 73 5.99 9.13 -6.91
C GLN A 73 7.08 8.09 -6.68
N PHE A 74 6.76 6.84 -6.97
CA PHE A 74 7.69 5.74 -6.83
C PHE A 74 7.53 4.78 -8.00
N ASP A 75 8.66 4.39 -8.59
CA ASP A 75 8.72 3.36 -9.63
C ASP A 75 9.41 2.14 -9.04
N SER A 76 8.88 0.94 -9.27
CA SER A 76 9.49 -0.32 -8.83
C SER A 76 10.93 -0.52 -9.28
N SER A 77 11.36 0.15 -10.36
CA SER A 77 12.74 0.14 -10.86
C SER A 77 13.69 1.06 -10.10
N ALA A 78 13.17 1.96 -9.25
CA ALA A 78 13.96 2.94 -8.51
C ALA A 78 14.81 2.33 -7.38
N ILE A 79 14.50 1.10 -6.96
CA ILE A 79 15.31 0.35 -6.00
C ILE A 79 16.19 -0.61 -6.79
N PRO A 80 17.47 -0.27 -7.03
CA PRO A 80 18.40 -1.20 -7.65
C PRO A 80 18.58 -2.41 -6.74
N GLU A 81 18.68 -3.59 -7.34
CA GLU A 81 19.04 -4.82 -6.63
C GLU A 81 20.45 -4.62 -6.04
N PRO A 82 20.59 -4.56 -4.69
CA PRO A 82 20.50 -5.72 -3.80
C PRO A 82 19.38 -5.60 -2.75
N PRO A 83 19.08 -6.68 -2.00
CA PRO A 83 17.73 -7.22 -1.93
C PRO A 83 16.84 -6.43 -0.98
N LEU A 84 15.55 -6.47 -1.27
CA LEU A 84 14.51 -6.33 -0.26
C LEU A 84 14.95 -6.99 1.06
N PRO A 85 14.57 -6.45 2.24
CA PRO A 85 14.80 -7.14 3.50
C PRO A 85 14.42 -8.62 3.32
N LYS A 86 15.38 -9.54 3.60
CA LYS A 86 15.35 -10.94 3.14
C LYS A 86 13.93 -11.51 3.27
N LEU A 87 13.26 -11.70 2.13
CA LEU A 87 11.97 -12.37 2.11
C LEU A 87 12.20 -13.84 2.46
N LYS A 88 11.47 -14.38 3.44
CA LYS A 88 11.50 -15.82 3.71
C LYS A 88 10.74 -16.53 2.59
N VAL A 89 11.48 -17.04 1.62
CA VAL A 89 10.95 -17.81 0.50
C VAL A 89 11.08 -19.30 0.81
N ARG A 90 10.11 -20.11 0.36
CA ARG A 90 10.12 -21.57 0.53
C ARG A 90 11.33 -22.19 -0.20
N GLU A 91 11.85 -23.28 0.35
CA GLU A 91 12.86 -24.11 -0.32
C GLU A 91 12.45 -24.49 -1.75
N GLY A 92 13.40 -24.42 -2.68
CA GLY A 92 13.20 -24.72 -4.10
C GLY A 92 12.99 -23.49 -4.99
N VAL A 93 12.83 -22.28 -4.43
CA VAL A 93 12.88 -21.04 -5.23
C VAL A 93 14.33 -20.59 -5.39
N THR A 94 14.83 -20.64 -6.62
CA THR A 94 16.26 -20.43 -6.94
C THR A 94 16.65 -18.97 -7.13
N ALA A 95 15.69 -18.08 -7.42
CA ALA A 95 15.92 -16.65 -7.58
C ALA A 95 15.18 -15.84 -6.51
N GLN A 96 15.90 -14.92 -5.85
CA GLN A 96 15.28 -13.96 -4.92
C GLN A 96 14.34 -13.03 -5.69
N PRO A 97 13.07 -12.88 -5.25
CA PRO A 97 12.14 -11.96 -5.88
C PRO A 97 12.56 -10.50 -5.61
N THR A 98 12.23 -9.63 -6.55
CA THR A 98 12.54 -8.20 -6.53
C THR A 98 11.26 -7.40 -6.73
N LEU A 99 11.28 -6.09 -6.53
CA LEU A 99 10.05 -5.29 -6.71
C LEU A 99 9.51 -5.32 -8.15
N LEU A 100 10.38 -5.59 -9.13
CA LEU A 100 10.00 -5.75 -10.53
C LEU A 100 9.28 -7.07 -10.80
N THR A 101 9.63 -8.14 -10.06
CA THR A 101 9.10 -9.50 -10.27
C THR A 101 7.95 -9.86 -9.34
N LEU A 102 7.81 -9.15 -8.21
CA LEU A 102 6.68 -9.35 -7.30
C LEU A 102 5.37 -8.85 -7.91
N HIS A 103 4.34 -9.68 -7.83
CA HIS A 103 2.97 -9.25 -8.00
C HIS A 103 2.52 -8.47 -6.76
N ILE A 104 2.14 -7.21 -6.98
CA ILE A 104 1.75 -6.29 -5.92
C ILE A 104 0.25 -5.97 -6.01
N GLY A 105 -0.39 -5.71 -4.88
CA GLY A 105 -1.75 -5.19 -4.84
C GLY A 105 -2.12 -4.63 -3.47
N LEU A 106 -3.38 -4.21 -3.33
CA LEU A 106 -3.92 -3.65 -2.09
C LEU A 106 -3.03 -2.52 -1.51
N PRO A 107 -2.83 -1.43 -2.26
CA PRO A 107 -2.13 -0.26 -1.72
C PRO A 107 -2.90 0.25 -0.50
N LYS A 108 -2.18 0.56 0.58
CA LYS A 108 -2.74 1.24 1.74
C LYS A 108 -1.81 2.39 2.14
N LEU A 109 -2.36 3.59 2.17
CA LEU A 109 -1.64 4.76 2.67
C LEU A 109 -1.44 4.65 4.19
N SER A 110 -0.26 5.04 4.68
CA SER A 110 -0.07 5.19 6.12
C SER A 110 -1.00 6.26 6.69
N LEU A 111 -1.54 5.99 7.87
CA LEU A 111 -2.41 6.91 8.61
C LEU A 111 -1.61 7.81 9.55
N GLN A 112 -0.28 7.71 9.53
CA GLN A 112 0.62 8.32 10.52
C GLN A 112 1.80 9.02 9.82
N ASP A 113 2.37 8.36 8.82
CA ASP A 113 3.58 8.81 8.14
C ASP A 113 3.25 9.23 6.71
N ASP A 114 3.79 10.37 6.27
CA ASP A 114 3.56 10.82 4.90
C ASP A 114 4.40 10.01 3.91
N CYS A 115 3.86 9.79 2.72
CA CYS A 115 4.51 9.03 1.64
C CYS A 115 4.98 7.60 1.98
N ILE A 116 4.43 6.99 3.04
CA ILE A 116 4.59 5.56 3.31
C ILE A 116 3.41 4.80 2.70
N LEU A 117 3.73 3.83 1.84
CA LEU A 117 2.76 2.98 1.15
C LEU A 117 2.95 1.53 1.57
N TYR A 118 1.89 0.93 2.11
CA TYR A 118 1.85 -0.51 2.37
C TYR A 118 1.30 -1.26 1.17
N LEU A 119 1.92 -2.39 0.83
CA LEU A 119 1.60 -3.17 -0.36
C LEU A 119 1.58 -4.65 -0.04
N LEU A 120 0.53 -5.35 -0.44
CA LEU A 120 0.53 -6.82 -0.43
C LEU A 120 1.36 -7.31 -1.62
N ALA A 121 2.31 -8.21 -1.36
CA ALA A 121 3.25 -8.73 -2.34
C ALA A 121 3.24 -10.26 -2.38
N LYS A 122 3.35 -10.83 -3.58
CA LYS A 122 3.46 -12.28 -3.83
C LYS A 122 4.37 -12.55 -5.02
N ILE A 123 4.99 -13.73 -5.04
CA ILE A 123 5.69 -14.22 -6.24
C ILE A 123 4.66 -14.51 -7.35
N ASP A 124 3.66 -15.35 -7.07
CA ASP A 124 2.50 -15.56 -7.94
C ASP A 124 1.21 -15.26 -7.17
N TYR A 125 0.39 -14.31 -7.65
CA TYR A 125 -0.85 -13.95 -7.00
C TYR A 125 -1.93 -15.05 -7.07
N ARG A 126 -1.79 -15.96 -8.03
CA ARG A 126 -2.70 -17.10 -8.24
C ARG A 126 -2.40 -18.24 -7.29
N ASP A 127 -1.17 -18.30 -6.77
CA ASP A 127 -0.78 -19.36 -5.87
C ASP A 127 -1.34 -19.16 -4.44
N ARG A 128 -1.86 -20.26 -3.91
CA ARG A 128 -2.41 -20.41 -2.56
C ARG A 128 -1.37 -20.85 -1.54
N GLN A 129 -0.23 -21.38 -1.98
CA GLN A 129 0.77 -21.99 -1.12
C GLN A 129 1.92 -21.05 -0.75
N HIS A 130 2.32 -20.15 -1.64
CA HIS A 130 3.41 -19.21 -1.40
C HIS A 130 3.06 -18.15 -0.36
N THR A 131 4.00 -17.94 0.57
CA THR A 131 4.01 -16.84 1.53
C THR A 131 3.72 -15.52 0.84
N SER A 132 2.84 -14.73 1.45
CA SER A 132 2.57 -13.36 1.01
C SER A 132 3.30 -12.41 1.95
N TRP A 133 3.60 -11.21 1.49
CA TRP A 133 4.24 -10.21 2.34
C TRP A 133 3.45 -8.92 2.33
N VAL A 134 3.51 -8.17 3.43
CA VAL A 134 3.19 -6.74 3.42
C VAL A 134 4.51 -5.98 3.41
N LEU A 135 4.72 -5.18 2.37
CA LEU A 135 5.88 -4.31 2.22
C LEU A 135 5.50 -2.91 2.71
N ALA A 136 6.35 -2.29 3.53
CA ALA A 136 6.27 -0.87 3.84
C ALA A 136 7.27 -0.13 2.95
N VAL A 137 6.77 0.60 1.95
CA VAL A 137 7.59 1.33 0.99
C VAL A 137 7.61 2.81 1.36
N ASP A 138 8.81 3.33 1.58
CA ASP A 138 9.06 4.76 1.70
C ASP A 138 9.31 5.34 0.32
N MET A 139 8.27 5.98 -0.21
CA MET A 139 8.29 6.55 -1.56
C MET A 139 9.11 7.83 -1.64
N LYS A 140 9.43 8.47 -0.51
CA LYS A 140 10.24 9.69 -0.48
C LYS A 140 11.72 9.38 -0.60
N ASN A 141 12.15 8.32 0.09
CA ASN A 141 13.54 7.88 0.11
C ASN A 141 13.83 6.74 -0.88
N ASN A 142 12.81 6.26 -1.60
CA ASN A 142 12.90 5.10 -2.50
C ASN A 142 13.46 3.86 -1.79
N THR A 143 12.87 3.46 -0.67
CA THR A 143 13.31 2.28 0.09
C THR A 143 12.16 1.38 0.52
N VAL A 144 12.43 0.10 0.75
CA VAL A 144 11.51 -0.80 1.48
C VAL A 144 11.97 -0.87 2.92
N GLN A 145 11.27 -0.16 3.81
CA GLN A 145 11.66 -0.04 5.22
C GLN A 145 11.45 -1.34 5.99
N ARG A 146 10.33 -2.04 5.72
CA ARG A 146 9.96 -3.26 6.44
C ARG A 146 9.23 -4.24 5.55
N VAL A 147 9.35 -5.50 5.94
CA VAL A 147 8.62 -6.63 5.36
C VAL A 147 8.01 -7.41 6.51
N ALA A 148 6.72 -7.72 6.41
CA ALA A 148 6.05 -8.64 7.31
C ALA A 148 5.48 -9.81 6.51
N GLU A 149 5.66 -11.03 7.00
CA GLU A 149 4.97 -12.19 6.44
C GLU A 149 3.46 -12.10 6.68
N PHE A 150 2.70 -12.51 5.67
CA PHE A 150 1.25 -12.47 5.66
C PHE A 150 0.70 -13.83 5.22
N SER A 151 -0.38 -14.25 5.87
CA SER A 151 -0.93 -15.60 5.70
C SER A 151 -1.31 -15.89 4.23
N PRO A 152 -0.76 -16.95 3.62
CA PRO A 152 -0.96 -17.24 2.20
C PRO A 152 -2.42 -17.63 1.87
N LYS A 153 -3.14 -18.20 2.84
CA LYS A 153 -4.53 -18.65 2.70
C LYS A 153 -5.54 -17.50 2.56
N ARG A 154 -5.18 -16.29 2.99
CA ARG A 154 -6.10 -15.13 3.03
C ARG A 154 -5.98 -14.22 1.80
N ALA A 155 -4.99 -14.44 0.93
CA ALA A 155 -4.50 -13.48 -0.05
C ALA A 155 -4.52 -13.98 -1.52
N ILE A 156 -5.54 -14.77 -1.90
CA ILE A 156 -5.70 -15.19 -3.31
C ILE A 156 -6.11 -14.00 -4.16
N GLY A 157 -5.48 -13.83 -5.32
CA GLY A 157 -5.91 -12.81 -6.30
C GLY A 157 -5.55 -11.39 -5.92
N LEU A 158 -4.75 -11.17 -4.86
CA LEU A 158 -4.52 -9.84 -4.27
C LEU A 158 -5.82 -9.07 -3.98
N ALA A 159 -6.93 -9.79 -3.80
CA ALA A 159 -8.28 -9.21 -3.70
C ALA A 159 -8.80 -9.15 -2.26
N ARG A 160 -8.16 -9.88 -1.34
CA ARG A 160 -8.52 -9.94 0.08
C ARG A 160 -7.23 -9.85 0.89
N GLY A 161 -7.16 -8.91 1.82
CA GLY A 161 -5.94 -8.66 2.56
C GLY A 161 -6.21 -7.99 3.90
N TYR A 162 -5.86 -6.71 4.00
CA TYR A 162 -5.85 -5.96 5.23
C TYR A 162 -6.40 -4.54 5.02
N ASP A 163 -6.86 -3.92 6.10
CA ASP A 163 -7.24 -2.52 6.14
C ASP A 163 -6.33 -1.77 7.12
N SER A 164 -6.02 -0.51 6.78
CA SER A 164 -5.28 0.36 7.68
C SER A 164 -6.19 0.81 8.82
N SER A 165 -5.63 0.87 10.03
CA SER A 165 -6.36 1.30 11.21
C SER A 165 -5.42 1.97 12.20
N THR A 166 -5.96 2.91 12.97
CA THR A 166 -5.29 3.54 14.11
C THR A 166 -5.52 2.77 15.41
N ILE A 167 -6.14 1.58 15.37
CA ILE A 167 -6.48 0.79 16.56
C ILE A 167 -5.26 0.49 17.45
N SER A 168 -4.06 0.40 16.86
CA SER A 168 -2.82 0.20 17.60
C SER A 168 -2.56 1.26 18.67
N LYS A 169 -3.06 2.50 18.50
CA LYS A 169 -2.98 3.57 19.51
C LYS A 169 -3.74 3.26 20.80
N TYR A 170 -4.66 2.29 20.75
CA TYR A 170 -5.50 1.88 21.88
C TYR A 170 -5.11 0.48 22.41
N LEU A 171 -4.19 -0.22 21.75
CA LEU A 171 -3.70 -1.52 22.21
C LEU A 171 -2.54 -1.31 23.18
N LYS A 172 -2.64 -1.92 24.37
CA LYS A 172 -1.49 -2.04 25.28
C LYS A 172 -0.65 -3.22 24.80
N VAL A 173 0.60 -2.96 24.41
CA VAL A 173 1.55 -4.04 24.12
C VAL A 173 1.83 -4.76 25.45
N GLY A 174 1.36 -6.00 25.58
CA GLY A 174 1.69 -6.84 26.73
C GLY A 174 3.18 -7.21 26.72
N PRO A 175 3.75 -7.62 27.87
CA PRO A 175 5.13 -8.09 27.92
C PRO A 175 5.27 -9.36 27.06
N GLY A 176 5.78 -9.21 25.85
CA GLY A 176 6.10 -10.34 24.97
C GLY A 176 7.36 -11.03 25.47
N LYS A 177 7.28 -12.32 25.80
CA LYS A 177 8.48 -13.16 25.95
C LYS A 177 9.18 -13.18 24.59
N GLY A 178 10.40 -12.65 24.53
CA GLY A 178 11.25 -12.76 23.35
C GLY A 178 11.35 -14.22 22.96
N VAL A 179 10.94 -14.56 21.74
CA VAL A 179 11.26 -15.86 21.15
C VAL A 179 12.77 -15.84 20.97
N GLN A 180 13.48 -16.57 21.83
CA GLN A 180 14.88 -16.89 21.60
C GLN A 180 14.94 -17.73 20.33
N GLU A 181 15.58 -17.20 19.29
CA GLU A 181 16.06 -18.01 18.17
C GLU A 181 17.05 -19.02 18.75
N ALA A 182 16.64 -20.28 18.83
CA ALA A 182 17.56 -21.37 19.08
C ALA A 182 18.35 -21.61 17.80
N GLU A 183 19.61 -21.16 17.79
CA GLU A 183 20.65 -21.67 16.90
C GLU A 183 20.81 -23.18 17.15
N GLN A 184 20.59 -23.97 16.10
CA GLN A 184 21.25 -25.26 15.85
C GLN A 184 21.09 -25.65 14.39
#